data_AF-A0A2V9R9P9-F1
#
_entry.id   AF-A0A2V9R9P9-F1
#
_cell.length_a   1.000
_cell.length_b   1.000
_cell.length_c   1.000
_cell.angle_alpha   90.00
_cell.angle_beta   90.00
_cell.angle_gamma   90.00
#
_symmetry.space_group_name_H-M   'P 1'
#
loop_
_entity.id
_entity.type
_entity.pdbx_description
1 polymer ?
#
loop_
_entity_poly.entity_id
_entity_poly.type
_entity_poly.pdbx_seq_one_letter_code
_entity_poly.pdbx_strand_id
1 'polypeptide(L)' 'MSFINFAAREINCKIVYYGAGLGGKTTNLQCIYQK' A
#
# COMPACT_ATOMS: atom_id res chain seq x y z
N MET A 1 8.60 -7.74 -2.24
CA MET A 1 8.54 -9.12 -1.70
C MET A 1 7.36 -9.19 -0.76
N SER A 2 6.48 -10.18 -0.93
CA SER A 2 5.40 -10.47 0.00
C SER A 2 5.93 -11.25 1.22
N PHE A 3 5.35 -11.00 2.39
CA PHE A 3 5.69 -11.70 3.63
C PHE A 3 4.54 -12.64 4.02
N ILE A 4 4.83 -13.93 4.14
CA ILE A 4 3.83 -14.95 4.48
C ILE A 4 3.85 -15.16 5.99
N ASN A 5 2.78 -14.73 6.66
CA ASN A 5 2.57 -14.96 8.09
C ASN A 5 1.78 -16.24 8.30
N PHE A 6 2.47 -17.33 8.64
CA PHE A 6 1.85 -18.63 8.88
C PHE A 6 1.00 -18.71 10.15
N ALA A 7 1.35 -17.95 11.19
CA ALA A 7 0.59 -17.94 12.45
C ALA A 7 -0.78 -17.27 12.26
N ALA A 8 -0.82 -16.15 11.53
CA ALA A 8 -2.07 -15.45 11.20
C ALA A 8 -2.77 -16.01 9.95
N ARG A 9 -2.12 -16.90 9.18
CA ARG A 9 -2.58 -17.39 7.87
C ARG A 9 -2.82 -16.26 6.84
N GLU A 10 -1.96 -15.26 6.84
CA GLU A 10 -2.07 -14.07 5.96
C GLU A 10 -0.83 -13.88 5.09
N ILE A 11 -1.02 -13.32 3.90
CA ILE A 11 0.06 -12.90 3.01
C ILE A 11 0.08 -11.38 2.97
N ASN A 12 1.13 -10.78 3.52
CA ASN A 12 1.33 -9.35 3.59
C ASN A 12 2.02 -8.86 2.31
N CYS A 13 1.36 -7.97 1.57
CA CYS A 13 1.87 -7.39 0.34
C CYS A 13 2.12 -5.89 0.53
N LYS A 14 3.35 -5.44 0.24
CA LYS A 14 3.71 -4.01 0.31
C LYS A 14 3.55 -3.37 -1.07
N ILE A 15 2.64 -2.40 -1.18
CA ILE A 15 2.43 -1.58 -2.39
C ILE A 15 3.12 -0.23 -2.19
N VAL A 16 3.91 0.20 -3.16
CA VAL A 16 4.64 1.46 -3.11
C VAL A 16 4.11 2.40 -4.18
N TYR A 17 3.60 3.56 -3.76
CA TYR A 17 3.30 4.67 -4.66
C TYR A 17 4.57 5.48 -4.90
N TYR A 18 5.12 5.40 -6.11
CA TYR A 18 6.33 6.09 -6.51
C TYR A 18 6.03 7.27 -7.45
N GLY A 19 6.90 8.30 -7.45
CA GLY A 19 6.77 9.47 -8.32
C GLY A 19 7.33 10.75 -7.69
N ALA A 20 7.44 11.82 -8.49
CA ALA A 20 7.98 13.12 -8.09
C ALA A 20 7.13 13.82 -7.00
N GLY A 21 7.69 14.87 -6.39
CA GLY A 21 6.97 15.74 -5.45
C GLY A 21 5.67 16.27 -6.04
N LEU A 22 4.61 16.40 -5.22
CA LEU A 22 3.26 16.82 -5.63
C LEU A 22 2.54 15.92 -6.67
N GLY A 23 3.09 14.75 -7.01
CA GLY A 23 2.48 13.80 -7.96
C GLY A 23 1.27 13.01 -7.43
N GLY A 24 0.52 13.53 -6.45
CA GLY A 24 -0.76 12.92 -6.01
C GLY A 24 -0.66 11.59 -5.23
N LYS A 25 0.53 11.14 -4.84
CA LYS A 25 0.74 9.88 -4.08
C LYS A 25 -0.10 9.82 -2.80
N THR A 26 -0.10 10.91 -2.04
CA THR A 26 -0.87 11.03 -0.79
C THR A 26 -2.38 11.03 -1.05
N THR A 27 -2.82 11.78 -2.07
CA THR A 27 -4.24 11.85 -2.46
C THR A 27 -4.78 10.49 -2.90
N ASN A 28 -3.95 9.67 -3.55
CA ASN A 28 -4.37 8.32 -3.97
C ASN A 28 -4.65 7.41 -2.77
N LEU A 29 -3.77 7.44 -1.75
CA LEU A 29 -4.01 6.71 -0.50
C LEU A 29 -5.25 7.22 0.24
N GLN A 30 -5.48 8.54 0.26
CA GLN A 30 -6.67 9.13 0.87
C GLN A 30 -7.96 8.70 0.15
N CYS A 31 -7.96 8.66 -1.18
CA CYS A 31 -9.11 8.22 -1.97
C CYS A 31 -9.43 6.74 -1.72
N ILE A 32 -8.43 5.86 -1.67
CA ILE A 32 -8.62 4.44 -1.38
C ILE A 32 -9.10 4.21 0.06
N TYR A 33 -8.59 4.98 1.03
CA TYR A 33 -8.99 4.84 2.43
C TYR A 33 -10.41 5.35 2.71
N GLN A 34 -10.85 6.39 2.01
CA GLN A 34 -12.19 6.97 2.16
C GLN A 34 -13.28 6.18 1.41
N LYS A 35 -12.89 5.20 0.59
CA LYS A 35 -13.78 4.43 -0.26
C LYS A 35 -14.01 3.04 0.29
#